data_AF-A0A7V9EPE0-F1
#
_entry.id   AF-A0A7V9EPE0-F1
#
_cell.length_a   1.000
_cell.length_b   1.000
_cell.length_c   1.000
_cell.angle_alpha   90.00
_cell.angle_beta   90.00
_cell.angle_gamma   90.00
#
_symmetry.space_group_name_H-M   'P 1'
#
loop_
_entity.id
_entity.type
_entity.pdbx_description
1 polymer ?
#
loop_
_entity_poly.entity_id
_entity_poly.type
_entity_poly.pdbx_seq_one_letter_code
_entity_poly.pdbx_strand_id
1 'polypeptide(L)'
;MLIISALITLTGYIAGVYGQSISANNTMQQHANHTIDNLTISQHIPLTGNLVKGDYILLMDLTPFATSVEGHSHIAMKIPCNEEGSPKAMIVTGIAPNLKSLSVGKAINNGTLNGKSLDLSDEGNSCLYHAQLPTGITDIALVNTSNETLNFDRGGYSVTVSVHGSAIQHLAAKTMQMH
;
A
#
# COMPACT_ATOMS: atom_id res chain seq x y z
N MET A 1 -79.18 -10.99 -14.58
CA MET A 1 -79.49 -12.45 -14.55
C MET A 1 -78.15 -13.17 -14.38
N LEU A 2 -77.85 -13.80 -13.24
CA LEU A 2 -78.24 -15.19 -12.91
C LEU A 2 -77.79 -16.14 -14.05
N ILE A 3 -76.87 -17.08 -13.92
CA ILE A 3 -76.77 -18.15 -12.91
C ILE A 3 -75.38 -18.84 -12.95
N ILE A 4 -74.96 -19.28 -11.76
CA ILE A 4 -73.89 -20.22 -11.43
C ILE A 4 -74.18 -21.62 -12.00
N SER A 5 -73.19 -22.33 -12.55
CA SER A 5 -73.15 -23.79 -12.40
C SER A 5 -71.76 -24.36 -12.65
N ALA A 6 -71.23 -24.97 -11.60
CA ALA A 6 -69.95 -25.66 -11.51
C ALA A 6 -69.92 -26.97 -12.32
N LEU A 7 -68.71 -27.40 -12.70
CA LEU A 7 -68.42 -28.83 -12.86
C LEU A 7 -67.10 -29.15 -12.17
N ILE A 8 -67.23 -29.73 -10.98
CA ILE A 8 -66.17 -30.37 -10.21
C ILE A 8 -66.10 -31.81 -10.71
N THR A 9 -64.92 -32.25 -11.17
CA THR A 9 -64.59 -33.68 -11.26
C THR A 9 -63.43 -33.95 -10.32
N LEU A 10 -63.73 -34.73 -9.27
CA LEU A 10 -62.81 -35.22 -8.26
C LEU A 10 -62.74 -36.74 -8.40
N THR A 11 -61.54 -37.31 -8.53
CA THR A 11 -61.06 -38.65 -8.09
C THR A 11 -59.80 -38.99 -8.91
N GLY A 12 -58.67 -39.45 -8.41
CA GLY A 12 -58.24 -39.84 -7.07
C GLY A 12 -56.86 -40.50 -7.15
N TYR A 13 -56.04 -40.30 -6.11
CA TYR A 13 -54.99 -41.16 -5.55
C TYR A 13 -54.03 -41.94 -6.45
N ILE A 14 -52.74 -41.57 -6.43
CA ILE A 14 -51.71 -42.48 -5.85
C ILE A 14 -50.64 -41.68 -5.10
N ALA A 15 -50.41 -42.06 -3.85
CA ALA A 15 -49.29 -41.65 -3.02
C ALA A 15 -47.99 -42.25 -3.58
N GLY A 16 -46.96 -41.42 -3.71
CA GLY A 16 -45.60 -41.82 -4.04
C GLY A 16 -44.63 -40.96 -3.26
N VAL A 17 -44.38 -41.36 -2.02
CA VAL A 17 -43.26 -40.88 -1.20
C VAL A 17 -41.97 -41.32 -1.87
N TYR A 18 -41.20 -40.36 -2.37
CA TYR A 18 -39.75 -40.46 -2.42
C TYR A 18 -39.17 -39.18 -1.84
N GLY A 19 -38.91 -39.22 -0.54
CA GLY A 19 -37.84 -38.43 0.02
C GLY A 19 -36.53 -38.93 -0.59
N GLN A 20 -35.76 -38.02 -1.18
CA GLN A 20 -34.33 -38.18 -1.32
C GLN A 20 -33.66 -36.89 -0.85
N SER A 21 -33.26 -36.93 0.42
CA SER A 21 -32.06 -36.24 0.87
C SER A 21 -30.88 -36.78 0.06
N ILE A 22 -30.21 -35.96 -0.73
CA ILE A 22 -28.89 -36.29 -1.24
C ILE A 22 -27.99 -35.08 -0.99
N SER A 23 -27.19 -35.27 0.06
CA SER A 23 -25.86 -34.75 0.31
C SER A 23 -25.55 -33.33 -0.13
N ALA A 24 -25.37 -32.48 0.88
CA ALA A 24 -24.30 -31.49 0.87
C ALA A 24 -22.99 -32.18 0.45
N ASN A 25 -22.64 -32.07 -0.82
CA ASN A 25 -21.28 -32.36 -1.27
C ASN A 25 -20.45 -31.11 -0.98
N ASN A 26 -20.06 -31.01 0.28
CA ASN A 26 -18.99 -30.16 0.75
C ASN A 26 -17.69 -30.62 0.06
N THR A 27 -17.43 -30.08 -1.12
CA THR A 27 -16.07 -29.91 -1.66
C THR A 27 -16.03 -28.65 -2.51
N MET A 28 -16.49 -27.53 -1.96
CA MET A 28 -15.92 -26.23 -2.34
C MET A 28 -14.62 -26.03 -1.57
N GLN A 29 -13.68 -26.96 -1.75
CA GLN A 29 -12.28 -26.73 -1.44
C GLN A 29 -11.61 -26.48 -2.78
N GLN A 30 -11.91 -25.31 -3.37
CA GLN A 30 -10.93 -24.67 -4.22
C GLN A 30 -9.79 -24.26 -3.28
N HIS A 31 -8.91 -25.22 -2.98
CA HIS A 31 -7.49 -24.91 -2.87
C HIS A 31 -7.07 -24.41 -4.25
N ALA A 32 -7.47 -23.19 -4.61
CA ALA A 32 -6.68 -22.41 -5.52
C ALA A 32 -5.32 -22.35 -4.83
N ASN A 33 -4.35 -23.09 -5.38
CA ASN A 33 -2.97 -22.99 -4.97
C ASN A 33 -2.66 -21.49 -4.99
N HIS A 34 -2.61 -20.88 -3.81
CA HIS A 34 -2.38 -19.46 -3.64
C HIS A 34 -0.95 -19.22 -4.09
N THR A 35 -0.80 -19.02 -5.40
CA THR A 35 0.41 -18.47 -5.98
C THR A 35 0.65 -17.20 -5.19
N ILE A 36 1.81 -17.08 -4.55
CA ILE A 36 2.07 -15.91 -3.72
C ILE A 36 1.99 -14.70 -4.65
N ASP A 37 0.90 -13.93 -4.51
CA ASP A 37 0.71 -12.70 -5.27
C ASP A 37 1.76 -11.71 -4.75
N ASN A 38 2.87 -11.62 -5.47
CA ASN A 38 3.98 -10.73 -5.16
C ASN A 38 3.85 -9.44 -5.98
N LEU A 39 4.15 -8.33 -5.34
CA LEU A 39 4.24 -7.01 -5.96
C LEU A 39 5.70 -6.55 -5.91
N THR A 40 6.28 -6.25 -7.07
CA THR A 40 7.55 -5.54 -7.17
C THR A 40 7.32 -4.29 -8.00
N ILE A 41 7.38 -3.13 -7.36
CA ILE A 41 7.17 -1.84 -8.02
C ILE A 41 8.28 -0.87 -7.62
N SER A 42 8.74 -0.07 -8.57
CA SER A 42 9.60 1.07 -8.31
C SER A 42 9.06 2.25 -9.09
N GLN A 43 8.80 3.36 -8.39
CA GLN A 43 8.22 4.54 -8.99
C GLN A 43 9.01 5.78 -8.60
N HIS A 44 9.28 6.61 -9.59
CA HIS A 44 9.83 7.95 -9.42
C HIS A 44 8.70 8.97 -9.48
N ILE A 45 8.62 9.83 -8.47
CA ILE A 45 7.56 10.81 -8.25
C ILE A 45 8.23 12.19 -8.16
N PRO A 46 8.20 12.99 -9.23
CA PRO A 46 8.59 14.40 -9.17
C PRO A 46 7.66 15.16 -8.22
N LEU A 47 8.23 15.96 -7.32
CA LEU A 47 7.45 16.84 -6.46
C LEU A 47 7.28 18.19 -7.14
N THR A 48 6.06 18.72 -7.16
CA THR A 48 5.72 20.01 -7.78
C THR A 48 4.73 20.77 -6.92
N GLY A 49 4.65 22.08 -7.13
CA GLY A 49 3.74 22.97 -6.42
C GLY A 49 4.16 23.27 -4.99
N ASN A 50 3.19 23.73 -4.20
CA ASN A 50 3.40 24.11 -2.81
C ASN A 50 2.72 23.10 -1.88
N LEU A 51 3.41 22.72 -0.80
CA LEU A 51 2.85 21.90 0.26
C LEU A 51 2.79 22.71 1.55
N VAL A 52 1.58 23.06 1.99
CA VAL A 52 1.38 23.86 3.20
C VAL A 52 1.62 23.01 4.45
N LYS A 53 1.93 23.67 5.57
CA LYS A 53 2.18 22.99 6.85
C LYS A 53 1.00 22.09 7.24
N GLY A 54 1.31 20.85 7.60
CA GLY A 54 0.33 19.84 8.03
C GLY A 54 -0.38 19.13 6.87
N ASP A 55 -0.16 19.57 5.64
CA ASP A 55 -0.69 18.91 4.44
C ASP A 55 0.27 17.80 3.98
N TYR A 56 -0.23 16.94 3.08
CA TYR A 56 0.49 15.74 2.64
C TYR A 56 0.35 15.47 1.14
N ILE A 57 1.31 14.70 0.63
CA ILE A 57 1.27 14.09 -0.70
C ILE A 57 1.24 12.59 -0.49
N LEU A 58 0.18 11.92 -0.96
CA LEU A 58 0.15 10.46 -1.03
C LEU A 58 1.16 10.01 -2.09
N LEU A 59 2.13 9.19 -1.69
CA LEU A 59 3.16 8.68 -2.58
C LEU A 59 2.76 7.31 -3.14
N MET A 60 2.28 6.41 -2.28
CA MET A 60 1.80 5.08 -2.67
C MET A 60 0.69 4.60 -1.73
N ASP A 61 -0.32 3.98 -2.32
CA ASP A 61 -1.25 3.06 -1.66
C ASP A 61 -1.04 1.69 -2.32
N LEU A 62 -0.58 0.73 -1.53
CA LEU A 62 -0.22 -0.61 -1.98
C LEU A 62 -1.39 -1.59 -1.86
N THR A 63 -2.50 -1.20 -1.24
CA THR A 63 -3.65 -2.08 -1.00
C THR A 63 -4.13 -2.71 -2.31
N PRO A 64 -4.28 -4.06 -2.40
CA PRO A 64 -4.35 -5.05 -1.32
C PRO A 64 -3.02 -5.74 -0.93
N PHE A 65 -1.88 -5.17 -1.28
CA PHE A 65 -0.53 -5.65 -0.93
C PHE A 65 0.04 -4.88 0.25
N ALA A 66 1.00 -5.49 0.94
CA ALA A 66 1.85 -4.80 1.92
C ALA A 66 3.31 -5.20 1.72
N THR A 67 4.25 -4.32 2.10
CA THR A 67 5.68 -4.63 2.10
C THR A 67 5.94 -5.94 2.88
N SER A 68 6.64 -6.91 2.28
CA SER A 68 6.69 -8.27 2.83
C SER A 68 8.08 -8.81 3.08
N VAL A 69 9.10 -8.23 2.44
CA VAL A 69 10.50 -8.67 2.58
C VAL A 69 11.33 -7.55 3.20
N GLU A 70 11.78 -7.77 4.44
CA GLU A 70 12.76 -6.91 5.11
C GLU A 70 14.01 -6.80 4.25
N GLY A 71 14.63 -5.62 4.17
CA GLY A 71 15.75 -5.42 3.25
C GLY A 71 15.36 -4.79 1.91
N HIS A 72 14.20 -5.15 1.36
CA HIS A 72 13.95 -5.00 -0.07
C HIS A 72 13.19 -3.73 -0.45
N SER A 73 12.35 -3.23 0.46
CA SER A 73 11.58 -2.02 0.23
C SER A 73 12.33 -0.81 0.77
N HIS A 74 12.47 0.24 -0.02
CA HIS A 74 13.22 1.44 0.35
C HIS A 74 12.68 2.67 -0.37
N ILE A 75 12.97 3.82 0.21
CA ILE A 75 12.64 5.14 -0.33
C ILE A 75 13.92 5.95 -0.45
N ALA A 76 14.12 6.55 -1.62
CA ALA A 76 15.13 7.58 -1.84
C ALA A 76 14.40 8.89 -2.09
N MET A 77 14.84 9.98 -1.49
CA MET A 77 14.19 11.27 -1.69
C MET A 77 15.19 12.41 -1.73
N LYS A 78 14.97 13.35 -2.63
CA LYS A 78 15.66 14.63 -2.68
C LYS A 78 14.64 15.72 -2.39
N ILE A 79 14.72 16.32 -1.21
CA ILE A 79 13.70 17.23 -0.65
C ILE A 79 14.36 18.44 0.04
N PRO A 80 13.59 19.51 0.34
CA PRO A 80 14.11 20.63 1.11
C PRO A 80 14.63 20.22 2.49
N CYS A 81 15.77 20.78 2.87
CA CYS A 81 16.42 20.58 4.17
C CYS A 81 16.87 21.92 4.76
N ASN A 82 17.14 21.96 6.06
CA ASN A 82 17.73 23.12 6.72
C ASN A 82 19.27 23.13 6.56
N GLU A 83 19.90 24.17 7.09
CA GLU A 83 21.37 24.38 7.04
C GLU A 83 22.17 23.26 7.73
N GLU A 84 21.53 22.45 8.57
CA GLU A 84 22.14 21.29 9.25
C GLU A 84 21.88 19.97 8.52
N GLY A 85 21.28 20.02 7.32
CA GLY A 85 20.92 18.85 6.53
C GLY A 85 19.74 18.05 7.11
N SER A 86 18.97 18.61 8.04
CA SER A 86 17.75 17.99 8.55
C SER A 86 16.56 18.22 7.58
N PRO A 87 15.75 17.19 7.30
CA PRO A 87 14.67 17.30 6.32
C PRO A 87 13.54 18.20 6.82
N LYS A 88 12.98 19.04 5.93
CA LYS A 88 11.83 19.91 6.24
C LYS A 88 10.48 19.21 6.05
N ALA A 89 10.46 18.09 5.33
CA ALA A 89 9.30 17.22 5.18
C ALA A 89 9.61 15.82 5.73
N MET A 90 8.58 15.11 6.17
CA MET A 90 8.69 13.81 6.81
C MET A 90 7.96 12.76 5.98
N ILE A 91 8.58 11.59 5.82
CA ILE A 91 7.88 10.42 5.30
C ILE A 91 7.10 9.78 6.44
N VAL A 92 5.83 9.49 6.20
CA VAL A 92 4.99 8.69 7.10
C VAL A 92 4.58 7.40 6.41
N THR A 93 4.57 6.31 7.16
CA THR A 93 4.24 4.98 6.66
C THR A 93 3.38 4.21 7.66
N GLY A 94 2.55 3.30 7.16
CA GLY A 94 1.76 2.42 8.02
C GLY A 94 0.58 1.81 7.28
N ILE A 95 -0.48 1.56 8.04
CA ILE A 95 -1.80 1.19 7.53
C ILE A 95 -2.75 2.28 7.99
N ALA A 96 -3.35 3.01 7.06
CA ALA A 96 -4.26 4.11 7.38
C ALA A 96 -5.41 3.63 8.31
N PRO A 97 -5.80 4.41 9.33
CA PRO A 97 -5.31 5.75 9.69
C PRO A 97 -4.06 5.74 10.61
N ASN A 98 -3.50 4.57 10.92
CA ASN A 98 -2.39 4.42 11.88
C ASN A 98 -1.03 4.52 11.18
N LEU A 99 -0.60 5.75 10.88
CA LEU A 99 0.70 6.05 10.28
C LEU A 99 1.74 6.45 11.34
N LYS A 100 3.00 6.15 11.06
CA LYS A 100 4.15 6.54 11.89
C LYS A 100 5.19 7.27 11.03
N SER A 101 5.94 8.16 11.66
CA SER A 101 7.11 8.78 11.03
C SER A 101 8.16 7.72 10.68
N LEU A 102 8.65 7.76 9.44
CA LEU A 102 9.81 6.99 9.03
C LEU A 102 11.09 7.81 9.28
N SER A 103 12.02 7.25 10.05
CA SER A 103 13.34 7.87 10.22
C SER A 103 14.17 7.69 8.95
N VAL A 104 14.66 8.79 8.39
CA VAL A 104 15.40 8.82 7.12
C VAL A 104 16.91 9.03 7.30
N GLY A 105 17.36 9.10 8.56
CA GLY A 105 18.76 9.30 8.90
C GLY A 105 19.29 10.71 8.57
N LYS A 106 20.58 10.79 8.29
CA LYS A 106 21.28 12.04 7.92
C LYS A 106 21.28 12.22 6.40
N ALA A 107 21.44 13.46 5.96
CA ALA A 107 21.65 13.77 4.55
C ALA A 107 22.88 13.02 3.99
N ILE A 108 22.74 12.51 2.78
CA ILE A 108 23.81 11.86 2.04
C ILE A 108 24.48 12.94 1.20
N ASN A 109 25.63 13.44 1.65
CA ASN A 109 26.28 14.59 1.03
C ASN A 109 27.22 14.20 -0.11
N ASN A 110 28.04 13.17 0.08
CA ASN A 110 29.11 12.82 -0.84
C ASN A 110 28.85 11.48 -1.52
N GLY A 111 28.92 11.46 -2.85
CA GLY A 111 28.92 10.26 -3.67
C GLY A 111 30.12 10.21 -4.61
N THR A 112 30.24 9.10 -5.35
CA THR A 112 31.27 8.93 -6.37
C THR A 112 30.64 8.45 -7.66
N LEU A 113 30.93 9.11 -8.78
CA LEU A 113 30.53 8.67 -10.12
C LEU A 113 31.78 8.51 -10.99
N ASN A 114 32.07 7.29 -11.42
CA ASN A 114 33.26 6.95 -12.22
C ASN A 114 34.57 7.45 -11.58
N GLY A 115 34.70 7.29 -10.27
CA GLY A 115 35.87 7.73 -9.50
C GLY A 115 35.94 9.23 -9.23
N LYS A 116 34.97 10.03 -9.69
CA LYS A 116 34.89 11.48 -9.39
C LYS A 116 33.91 11.75 -8.26
N SER A 117 34.27 12.67 -7.38
CA SER A 117 33.38 13.15 -6.32
C SER A 117 32.12 13.76 -6.94
N LEU A 118 30.98 13.48 -6.33
CA LEU A 118 29.68 14.02 -6.70
C LEU A 118 28.98 14.50 -5.44
N ASP A 119 28.64 15.79 -5.42
CA ASP A 119 27.86 16.37 -4.35
C ASP A 119 26.38 16.02 -4.57
N LEU A 120 25.81 15.27 -3.63
CA LEU A 120 24.45 14.73 -3.72
C LEU A 120 23.43 15.62 -3.00
N SER A 121 23.88 16.39 -2.02
CA SER A 121 23.09 17.30 -1.20
C SER A 121 23.70 18.69 -1.15
N ASP A 122 22.82 19.69 -1.02
CA ASP A 122 23.12 21.10 -0.79
C ASP A 122 22.36 21.51 0.49
N GLU A 123 23.03 21.46 1.63
CA GLU A 123 22.43 21.75 2.94
C GLU A 123 21.88 23.18 2.97
N GLY A 124 20.69 23.35 3.56
CA GLY A 124 19.91 24.59 3.50
C GLY A 124 18.97 24.68 2.30
N ASN A 125 19.10 23.79 1.31
CA ASN A 125 18.37 23.91 0.04
C ASN A 125 17.75 22.59 -0.44
N SER A 126 18.57 21.56 -0.71
CA SER A 126 18.12 20.27 -1.23
C SER A 126 19.02 19.13 -0.80
N CYS A 127 18.51 18.24 0.05
CA CYS A 127 19.27 17.10 0.56
C CYS A 127 18.71 15.77 0.05
N LEU A 128 19.62 14.83 -0.19
CA LEU A 128 19.34 13.44 -0.52
C LEU A 128 19.26 12.60 0.76
N TYR A 129 18.23 11.77 0.86
CA TYR A 129 18.05 10.79 1.93
C TYR A 129 17.69 9.44 1.34
N HIS A 130 18.01 8.38 2.07
CA HIS A 130 17.64 7.01 1.74
C HIS A 130 17.24 6.26 3.00
N ALA A 131 16.10 5.61 2.98
CA ALA A 131 15.58 4.87 4.12
C ALA A 131 14.96 3.55 3.70
N GLN A 132 15.01 2.57 4.59
CA GLN A 132 14.34 1.30 4.41
C GLN A 132 12.89 1.39 4.89
N LEU A 133 11.98 0.80 4.14
CA LEU A 133 10.58 0.68 4.55
C LEU A 133 10.42 -0.59 5.43
N PRO A 134 9.74 -0.49 6.57
CA PRO A 134 9.37 -1.66 7.37
C PRO A 134 8.49 -2.65 6.58
N THR A 135 8.35 -3.87 7.09
CA THR A 135 7.33 -4.82 6.62
C THR A 135 5.94 -4.44 7.13
N GLY A 136 4.89 -4.85 6.41
CA GLY A 136 3.49 -4.59 6.76
C GLY A 136 2.97 -3.20 6.43
N ILE A 137 3.67 -2.44 5.57
CA ILE A 137 3.27 -1.09 5.16
C ILE A 137 2.38 -1.18 3.92
N THR A 138 1.25 -0.46 3.94
CA THR A 138 0.32 -0.29 2.81
C THR A 138 0.34 1.14 2.28
N ASP A 139 0.48 2.11 3.18
CA ASP A 139 0.37 3.54 2.87
C ASP A 139 1.70 4.24 3.09
N ILE A 140 2.08 5.09 2.14
CA ILE A 140 3.28 5.92 2.18
C ILE A 140 2.92 7.34 1.76
N ALA A 141 3.22 8.33 2.60
CA ALA A 141 2.98 9.74 2.29
C ALA A 141 4.15 10.62 2.71
N LEU A 142 4.29 11.77 2.04
CA LEU A 142 5.18 12.86 2.43
C LEU A 142 4.35 13.94 3.11
N VAL A 143 4.72 14.35 4.31
CA VAL A 143 4.01 15.35 5.11
C VAL A 143 4.92 16.55 5.35
N ASN A 144 4.40 17.76 5.15
CA ASN A 144 5.12 18.96 5.56
C ASN A 144 4.97 19.17 7.07
N THR A 145 6.02 18.83 7.81
CA THR A 145 6.11 19.02 9.27
C THR A 145 6.83 20.30 9.67
N SER A 146 7.32 21.08 8.71
CA SER A 146 8.00 22.35 8.98
C SER A 146 7.03 23.46 9.38
N ASN A 147 7.58 24.62 9.71
CA ASN A 147 6.80 25.82 10.03
C ASN A 147 6.51 26.72 8.82
N GLU A 148 6.89 26.29 7.61
CA GLU A 148 6.74 27.07 6.38
C GLU A 148 6.01 26.26 5.30
N THR A 149 5.59 26.94 4.23
CA THR A 149 5.09 26.26 3.02
C THR A 149 6.29 25.83 2.19
N LEU A 150 6.37 24.55 1.86
CA LEU A 150 7.43 24.02 1.01
C LEU A 150 7.08 24.26 -0.44
N ASN A 151 8.01 24.83 -1.21
CA ASN A 151 7.87 25.01 -2.65
C ASN A 151 8.72 23.97 -3.37
N PHE A 152 8.10 23.10 -4.14
CA PHE A 152 8.80 22.02 -4.85
C PHE A 152 9.17 22.37 -6.30
N ASP A 153 8.75 23.53 -6.81
CA ASP A 153 9.06 23.96 -8.19
C ASP A 153 10.50 24.49 -8.34
N ARG A 154 11.25 24.61 -7.23
CA ARG A 154 12.61 25.18 -7.19
C ARG A 154 13.58 24.21 -6.52
N GLY A 155 14.08 23.21 -7.25
CA GLY A 155 15.13 22.32 -6.70
C GLY A 155 15.21 20.92 -7.30
N GLY A 156 14.35 20.58 -8.27
CA GLY A 156 14.34 19.24 -8.86
C GLY A 156 14.02 18.16 -7.83
N TYR A 157 13.11 18.47 -6.90
CA TYR A 157 12.75 17.58 -5.81
C TYR A 157 11.97 16.37 -6.30
N SER A 158 12.25 15.24 -5.69
CA SER A 158 11.63 13.99 -6.10
C SER A 158 11.70 12.95 -4.99
N VAL A 159 10.82 11.97 -5.12
CA VAL A 159 10.81 10.78 -4.28
C VAL A 159 10.80 9.57 -5.20
N THR A 160 11.67 8.61 -4.95
CA THR A 160 11.61 7.29 -5.55
C THR A 160 11.25 6.28 -4.47
N VAL A 161 10.18 5.53 -4.67
CA VAL A 161 9.73 4.48 -3.76
C VAL A 161 9.85 3.13 -4.48
N SER A 162 10.58 2.20 -3.87
CA SER A 162 10.74 0.83 -4.34
C SER A 162 10.16 -0.12 -3.31
N VAL A 163 9.20 -0.95 -3.72
CA VAL A 163 8.46 -1.85 -2.84
C VAL A 163 8.55 -3.28 -3.37
N HIS A 164 8.85 -4.18 -2.45
CA HIS A 164 8.63 -5.61 -2.59
C HIS A 164 7.57 -6.03 -1.56
N GLY A 165 6.39 -6.37 -2.05
CA GLY A 165 5.23 -6.70 -1.24
C GLY A 165 4.59 -8.04 -1.62
N SER A 166 3.67 -8.48 -0.78
CA SER A 166 2.84 -9.65 -1.01
C SER A 166 1.40 -9.31 -0.65
N ALA A 167 0.43 -9.96 -1.30
CA ALA A 167 -0.98 -9.72 -1.00
C ALA A 167 -1.27 -10.04 0.48
N ILE A 168 -2.01 -9.16 1.15
CA ILE A 168 -2.28 -9.22 2.60
C ILE A 168 -2.93 -10.56 3.00
N GLN A 169 -3.77 -11.12 2.12
CA GLN A 169 -4.39 -12.43 2.31
C GLN A 169 -3.38 -13.57 2.57
N HIS A 170 -2.16 -13.48 2.03
CA HIS A 170 -1.11 -14.48 2.24
C HIS A 170 -0.26 -14.22 3.49
N LEU A 171 -0.22 -12.97 3.97
CA LEU A 171 0.49 -12.63 5.21
C LEU A 171 -0.26 -13.16 6.44
N ALA A 172 -1.60 -13.07 6.44
CA ALA A 172 -2.43 -13.60 7.52
C ALA A 172 -2.38 -15.14 7.63
N ALA A 173 -2.32 -15.84 6.49
CA ALA A 173 -2.24 -17.30 6.45
C ALA A 173 -0.93 -17.85 7.02
N LYS A 174 0.19 -17.14 6.84
CA LYS A 174 1.52 -17.56 7.30
C LYS A 174 1.65 -17.49 8.84
N THR A 175 0.99 -16.54 9.47
CA THR A 175 0.98 -16.39 10.94
C THR A 175 0.16 -17.49 11.63
N MET A 176 -0.87 -18.03 10.97
CA MET A 176 -1.70 -19.12 11.51
C MET A 176 -1.06 -20.51 11.41
N GLN A 177 0.02 -20.68 10.65
CA GLN A 177 0.73 -21.97 10.54
C GLN A 177 1.89 -22.14 11.53
N MET A 178 2.16 -21.13 12.38
CA MET A 178 3.23 -21.16 13.38
C MET A 178 2.72 -21.35 14.82
N HIS A 179 1.46 -21.77 15.00
CA HIS A 179 0.88 -22.17 16.28
C HIS A 179 0.35 -23.60 16.23
#